data_AF-A0A538P994-F1
#
_entry.id   AF-A0A538P994-F1
#
_cell.length_a   1.000
_cell.length_b   1.000
_cell.length_c   1.000
_cell.angle_alpha   90.00
_cell.angle_beta   90.00
_cell.angle_gamma   90.00
#
_symmetry.space_group_name_H-M   'P 1'
#
loop_
_entity.id
_entity.type
_entity.pdbx_description
1 polymer ?
#
loop_
_entity_poly.entity_id
_entity_poly.type
_entity_poly.pdbx_seq_one_letter_code
_entity_poly.pdbx_strand_id
1 'polypeptide(L)'
;MSAFVPPRPDSFQDEVPVKFFRVLSDVKWRVANDCGALAEYSTDRQCVMPPIACPVCGSAVRDTRNPGFCYPAAEVSRFPCTLRKKLDYGTVAPPDEWEELRRRVIASLPYEVPLTPGTLFGPGTIEVKGRFADCYPNLQLGDGRFLISRTALERLRASGISDLFAAPAKIMSKRKTPDEYFELQIEHAALLNGSLDRKAIEADLREIDADWARNRVLVCDRCGREDGQLPKRIILVGSSIPDQVSLFRLAQRPRNVFCTEQFFEAVTRLKLTNILFESVKTDGSEKKDGFAKARQSRPDLWPGSLSGAKATVPPREPEKPRKLRKPKPLPPAQPVKSLLGGAALQTRARALEALACQCVRFGLSPADNLPVGSSRFGGLPDLPRGSGWPSRRSAQLDFLLQVNLADLTRVLPESPLPKAGWLWFFYDAENCPWGRDRDDRKGWQVSFWDGPGVQLTRAPAPDWLAAEAALPVCSLSLQTAEWLPDHTAPCVRMLKLSERELTAYRQTLKKLRAPEDNPLHKLLGWPDTIQNDMAELCSKVAGGKDWRVLLQLDSEEGAGMMWGDAGRLYFWIREQDLIARRFDRCWVMLQCF
;
A
#
# COMPACT_ATOMS: atom_id res chain seq x y z
N MET A 1 5.67 -79.33 -38.74
CA MET A 1 4.81 -78.41 -37.96
C MET A 1 5.70 -77.33 -37.39
N SER A 2 5.86 -76.24 -38.14
CA SER A 2 6.63 -75.05 -37.75
C SER A 2 5.60 -73.99 -37.35
N ALA A 3 5.58 -73.60 -36.08
CA ALA A 3 4.63 -72.65 -35.55
C ALA A 3 5.16 -71.22 -35.76
N PHE A 4 4.45 -70.50 -36.62
CA PHE A 4 4.58 -69.08 -36.91
C PHE A 4 4.25 -68.27 -35.65
N VAL A 5 5.20 -67.50 -35.13
CA VAL A 5 4.97 -66.50 -34.08
C VAL A 5 4.86 -65.14 -34.76
N PRO A 6 3.76 -64.38 -34.62
CA PRO A 6 3.64 -63.06 -35.24
C PRO A 6 4.52 -62.04 -34.50
N PRO A 7 5.08 -61.04 -35.21
CA PRO A 7 5.85 -59.98 -34.56
C PRO A 7 4.91 -59.05 -33.76
N ARG A 8 5.37 -58.61 -32.59
CA ARG A 8 4.72 -57.53 -31.84
C ARG A 8 4.84 -56.23 -32.64
N PRO A 9 3.79 -55.40 -32.72
CA PRO A 9 3.92 -54.07 -33.30
C PRO A 9 4.72 -53.19 -32.32
N ASP A 10 5.99 -52.95 -32.67
CA ASP A 10 6.70 -51.76 -32.23
C ASP A 10 6.00 -50.54 -32.83
N SER A 11 5.26 -49.82 -31.99
CA SER A 11 4.89 -48.44 -32.27
C SER A 11 5.41 -47.57 -31.14
N PHE A 12 6.73 -47.35 -31.13
CA PHE A 12 7.25 -46.10 -30.61
C PHE A 12 6.68 -45.01 -31.54
N GLN A 13 5.60 -44.36 -31.10
CA GLN A 13 5.30 -43.03 -31.61
C GLN A 13 6.48 -42.17 -31.19
N ASP A 14 7.34 -41.83 -32.15
CA ASP A 14 8.32 -40.77 -32.01
C ASP A 14 7.54 -39.48 -31.71
N GLU A 15 7.33 -39.18 -30.43
CA GLU A 15 6.82 -37.90 -29.99
C GLU A 15 7.77 -36.82 -30.51
N VAL A 16 7.28 -36.00 -31.43
CA VAL A 16 7.99 -34.83 -31.92
C VAL A 16 8.42 -34.01 -30.71
N PRO A 17 9.74 -33.74 -30.54
CA PRO A 17 10.21 -33.10 -29.33
C PRO A 17 9.59 -31.71 -29.20
N VAL A 18 8.83 -31.50 -28.14
CA VAL A 18 8.18 -30.21 -27.81
C VAL A 18 9.23 -29.12 -27.80
N LYS A 19 9.06 -28.10 -28.66
CA LYS A 19 10.00 -26.97 -28.73
C LYS A 19 9.56 -25.82 -27.84
N PHE A 20 10.55 -25.16 -27.25
CA PHE A 20 10.36 -23.94 -26.47
C PHE A 20 11.16 -22.80 -27.07
N PHE A 21 10.64 -21.59 -26.90
CA PHE A 21 11.23 -20.39 -27.47
C PHE A 21 11.28 -19.27 -26.45
N ARG A 22 12.37 -18.52 -26.44
CA ARG A 22 12.48 -17.25 -25.72
C ARG A 22 11.84 -16.15 -26.55
N VAL A 23 11.00 -15.34 -25.91
CA VAL A 23 10.30 -14.22 -26.54
C VAL A 23 11.14 -12.95 -26.47
N LEU A 24 11.28 -12.26 -27.61
CA LEU A 24 12.08 -11.05 -27.78
C LEU A 24 11.27 -9.96 -28.48
N SER A 25 11.60 -8.69 -28.23
CA SER A 25 11.09 -7.56 -29.02
C SER A 25 11.81 -7.50 -30.37
N ASP A 26 11.08 -7.21 -31.46
CA ASP A 26 11.69 -6.96 -32.76
C ASP A 26 12.23 -5.52 -32.83
N VAL A 27 13.47 -5.35 -32.35
CA VAL A 27 14.13 -4.04 -32.34
C VAL A 27 14.27 -3.46 -33.76
N LYS A 28 14.52 -4.30 -34.77
CA LYS A 28 14.66 -3.84 -36.16
C LYS A 28 13.32 -3.33 -36.70
N TRP A 29 12.25 -4.07 -36.48
CA TRP A 29 10.90 -3.64 -36.86
C TRP A 29 10.51 -2.35 -36.15
N ARG A 30 10.82 -2.22 -34.85
CA ARG A 30 10.53 -1.01 -34.07
C ARG A 30 11.20 0.23 -34.63
N VAL A 31 12.50 0.14 -34.90
CA VAL A 31 13.27 1.25 -35.49
C VAL A 31 12.72 1.61 -36.87
N ALA A 32 12.45 0.62 -37.71
CA ALA A 32 11.92 0.84 -39.06
C ALA A 32 10.52 1.47 -39.09
N ASN A 33 9.73 1.31 -38.01
CA ASN A 33 8.36 1.81 -37.91
C ASN A 33 8.19 2.98 -36.93
N ASP A 34 9.29 3.58 -36.45
CA ASP A 34 9.27 4.63 -35.43
C ASP A 34 8.43 4.24 -34.19
N CYS A 35 8.46 2.96 -33.80
CA CYS A 35 7.64 2.43 -32.73
C CYS A 35 8.38 2.48 -31.39
N GLY A 36 7.93 3.37 -30.51
CA GLY A 36 8.40 3.51 -29.13
C GLY A 36 7.31 3.19 -28.13
N ALA A 37 7.62 2.43 -27.09
CA ALA A 37 6.74 2.26 -25.93
C ALA A 37 7.59 2.34 -24.66
N LEU A 38 7.17 3.19 -23.73
CA LEU A 38 7.88 3.51 -22.49
C LEU A 38 6.87 3.54 -21.34
N ALA A 39 7.27 3.01 -20.19
CA ALA A 39 6.45 3.13 -19.00
C ALA A 39 6.58 4.55 -18.44
N GLU A 40 5.45 5.19 -18.10
CA GLU A 40 5.47 6.45 -17.39
C GLU A 40 5.75 6.19 -15.90
N TYR A 41 6.90 6.67 -15.40
CA TYR A 41 7.22 6.70 -13.98
C TYR A 41 6.47 7.86 -13.30
N SER A 42 5.15 7.75 -13.22
CA SER A 42 4.34 8.65 -12.42
C SER A 42 4.49 8.27 -10.94
N THR A 43 4.89 9.22 -10.11
CA THR A 43 4.95 9.11 -8.63
C THR A 43 3.62 8.72 -7.99
N ASP A 44 2.51 8.85 -8.72
CA ASP A 44 1.17 8.77 -8.16
C ASP A 44 0.43 7.46 -8.48
N ARG A 45 1.01 6.51 -9.25
CA ARG A 45 0.19 5.39 -9.80
C ARG A 45 0.79 4.00 -9.87
N GLN A 46 2.11 3.79 -9.81
CA GLN A 46 2.69 2.44 -9.88
C GLN A 46 3.52 2.14 -8.64
N CYS A 47 3.06 1.13 -7.89
CA CYS A 47 3.80 0.60 -6.76
C CYS A 47 4.76 -0.49 -7.25
N VAL A 48 5.99 -0.47 -6.75
CA VAL A 48 7.01 -1.44 -7.13
C VAL A 48 7.74 -1.95 -5.90
N MET A 49 8.04 -3.25 -5.85
CA MET A 49 8.86 -3.79 -4.78
C MET A 49 10.23 -3.10 -4.80
N PRO A 50 10.67 -2.48 -3.69
CA PRO A 50 11.95 -1.80 -3.66
C PRO A 50 13.11 -2.77 -3.87
N PRO A 51 14.29 -2.29 -4.32
CA PRO A 51 15.54 -3.00 -4.14
C PRO A 51 15.78 -3.34 -2.67
N ILE A 52 16.48 -4.44 -2.40
CA ILE A 52 16.85 -4.87 -1.04
C ILE A 52 18.34 -4.66 -0.80
N ALA A 53 18.76 -4.16 0.36
CA ALA A 53 20.16 -4.13 0.77
C ALA A 53 20.63 -5.55 1.18
N CYS A 54 20.69 -6.46 0.21
CA CYS A 54 20.93 -7.88 0.46
C CYS A 54 22.31 -8.12 1.09
N PRO A 55 22.43 -8.74 2.27
CA PRO A 55 23.70 -8.95 2.95
C PRO A 55 24.55 -10.06 2.31
N VAL A 56 23.98 -10.82 1.37
CA VAL A 56 24.69 -11.89 0.64
C VAL A 56 25.37 -11.33 -0.61
N CYS A 57 24.64 -10.58 -1.45
CA CYS A 57 25.17 -10.09 -2.73
C CYS A 57 25.37 -8.57 -2.81
N GLY A 58 24.92 -7.81 -1.82
CA GLY A 58 24.87 -6.34 -1.82
C GLY A 58 25.73 -5.70 -0.72
N SER A 59 26.67 -4.84 -1.11
CA SER A 59 27.01 -3.68 -0.29
C SER A 59 25.92 -2.61 -0.49
N ALA A 60 25.80 -1.63 0.41
CA ALA A 60 24.76 -0.58 0.37
C ALA A 60 24.63 0.21 -0.96
N VAL A 61 25.54 -0.01 -1.92
CA VAL A 61 25.63 0.63 -3.23
C VAL A 61 25.32 -0.31 -4.42
N ARG A 62 25.13 -1.62 -4.20
CA ARG A 62 24.90 -2.59 -5.29
C ARG A 62 23.42 -2.79 -5.58
N ASP A 63 23.08 -2.72 -6.86
CA ASP A 63 21.73 -2.57 -7.40
C ASP A 63 20.61 -3.54 -6.92
N THR A 64 20.81 -4.76 -6.44
CA THR A 64 19.79 -5.81 -6.14
C THR A 64 18.46 -5.96 -6.93
N ARG A 65 18.13 -5.17 -7.96
CA ARG A 65 16.88 -5.30 -8.71
C ARG A 65 16.86 -6.59 -9.53
N ASN A 66 15.72 -7.27 -9.54
CA ASN A 66 15.42 -8.41 -10.40
C ASN A 66 14.00 -8.28 -10.98
N PRO A 67 13.79 -7.30 -11.89
CA PRO A 67 12.47 -7.02 -12.45
C PRO A 67 11.99 -8.16 -13.34
N GLY A 68 10.69 -8.21 -13.58
CA GLY A 68 10.09 -9.25 -14.41
C GLY A 68 8.64 -9.55 -14.05
N PHE A 69 8.37 -9.87 -12.78
CA PHE A 69 7.01 -10.10 -12.34
C PHE A 69 6.20 -8.80 -12.34
N CYS A 70 5.05 -8.83 -12.99
CA CYS A 70 4.15 -7.70 -13.13
C CYS A 70 2.73 -8.18 -12.81
N TYR A 71 2.07 -7.48 -11.89
CA TYR A 71 0.71 -7.76 -11.44
C TYR A 71 -0.21 -6.58 -11.80
N PRO A 72 -0.50 -6.36 -13.09
CA PRO A 72 -1.28 -5.22 -13.56
C PRO A 72 -2.73 -5.24 -13.07
N ALA A 73 -3.27 -6.42 -12.75
CA ALA A 73 -4.60 -6.57 -12.17
C ALA A 73 -4.65 -6.24 -10.66
N ALA A 74 -3.51 -5.97 -10.02
CA ALA A 74 -3.48 -5.59 -8.62
C ALA A 74 -4.11 -4.21 -8.42
N GLU A 75 -5.17 -4.13 -7.64
CA GLU A 75 -5.82 -2.86 -7.30
C GLU A 75 -5.00 -2.15 -6.21
N VAL A 76 -3.94 -1.44 -6.63
CA VAL A 76 -3.00 -0.77 -5.73
C VAL A 76 -3.68 0.23 -4.79
N SER A 77 -4.82 0.80 -5.16
CA SER A 77 -5.62 1.64 -4.25
C SER A 77 -6.06 0.92 -2.97
N ARG A 78 -6.21 -0.41 -2.98
CA ARG A 78 -6.49 -1.24 -1.80
C ARG A 78 -5.27 -1.53 -0.94
N PHE A 79 -4.07 -1.19 -1.41
CA PHE A 79 -2.89 -1.32 -0.56
C PHE A 79 -2.93 -0.17 0.46
N PRO A 80 -2.70 -0.46 1.76
CA PRO A 80 -2.61 0.58 2.77
C PRO A 80 -1.67 1.70 2.33
N CYS A 81 -2.02 2.97 2.56
CA CYS A 81 -1.19 4.10 2.11
C CYS A 81 0.25 4.01 2.64
N THR A 82 0.43 3.52 3.87
CA THR A 82 1.76 3.27 4.47
C THR A 82 2.55 2.17 3.77
N LEU A 83 1.88 1.21 3.13
CA LEU A 83 2.53 0.20 2.30
C LEU A 83 2.90 0.82 0.94
N ARG A 84 1.95 1.50 0.27
CA ARG A 84 2.17 2.13 -1.03
C ARG A 84 3.37 3.07 -1.05
N LYS A 85 3.53 3.91 -0.02
CA LYS A 85 4.66 4.84 0.13
C LYS A 85 6.03 4.15 0.17
N LYS A 86 6.09 2.89 0.58
CA LYS A 86 7.32 2.09 0.64
C LYS A 86 7.53 1.21 -0.60
N LEU A 87 6.53 1.11 -1.47
CA LEU A 87 6.63 0.41 -2.75
C LEU A 87 7.15 1.37 -3.83
N ASP A 88 8.40 1.77 -3.66
CA ASP A 88 9.10 2.74 -4.48
C ASP A 88 10.39 2.14 -5.05
N TYR A 89 10.66 2.42 -6.33
CA TYR A 89 11.85 1.94 -7.03
C TYR A 89 13.12 2.65 -6.57
N GLY A 90 13.00 3.88 -6.06
CA GLY A 90 14.13 4.74 -5.71
C GLY A 90 14.76 4.45 -4.36
N THR A 91 14.10 3.69 -3.50
CA THR A 91 14.52 3.46 -2.11
C THR A 91 15.01 2.03 -1.90
N VAL A 92 16.26 1.86 -1.47
CA VAL A 92 16.80 0.52 -1.13
C VAL A 92 16.38 0.16 0.30
N ALA A 93 15.60 -0.90 0.46
CA ALA A 93 15.10 -1.35 1.76
C ALA A 93 16.09 -2.28 2.48
N PRO A 94 16.32 -2.12 3.80
CA PRO A 94 17.02 -3.11 4.61
C PRO A 94 16.35 -4.50 4.55
N PRO A 95 17.09 -5.61 4.75
CA PRO A 95 16.54 -6.95 4.55
C PRO A 95 15.29 -7.29 5.37
N ASP A 96 15.28 -6.93 6.65
CA ASP A 96 14.16 -7.24 7.55
C ASP A 96 12.94 -6.40 7.21
N GLU A 97 13.15 -5.15 6.79
CA GLU A 97 12.11 -4.26 6.29
C GLU A 97 11.55 -4.77 4.95
N TRP A 98 12.42 -5.26 4.05
CA TRP A 98 11.99 -5.80 2.77
C TRP A 98 11.13 -7.06 2.95
N GLU A 99 11.49 -7.96 3.87
CA GLU A 99 10.68 -9.15 4.15
C GLU A 99 9.34 -8.81 4.83
N GLU A 100 9.33 -7.79 5.69
CA GLU A 100 8.09 -7.23 6.22
C GLU A 100 7.21 -6.64 5.11
N LEU A 101 7.79 -5.86 4.18
CA LEU A 101 7.09 -5.34 3.02
C LEU A 101 6.53 -6.46 2.15
N ARG A 102 7.34 -7.49 1.86
CA ARG A 102 6.93 -8.67 1.10
C ARG A 102 5.71 -9.35 1.73
N ARG A 103 5.73 -9.61 3.05
CA ARG A 103 4.59 -10.21 3.76
C ARG A 103 3.34 -9.34 3.68
N ARG A 104 3.47 -8.02 3.89
CA ARG A 104 2.34 -7.08 3.79
C ARG A 104 1.75 -6.99 2.38
N VAL A 105 2.60 -7.05 1.35
CA VAL A 105 2.15 -7.13 -0.04
C VAL A 105 1.40 -8.43 -0.29
N ILE A 106 1.94 -9.59 0.07
CA ILE A 106 1.27 -10.89 -0.08
C ILE A 106 -0.10 -10.87 0.64
N ALA A 107 -0.13 -10.33 1.86
CA ALA A 107 -1.38 -10.14 2.61
C ALA A 107 -2.34 -9.13 1.95
N SER A 108 -1.91 -8.29 1.01
CA SER A 108 -2.79 -7.38 0.27
C SER A 108 -3.24 -7.96 -1.09
N LEU A 109 -2.68 -9.10 -1.51
CA LEU A 109 -3.01 -9.75 -2.78
C LEU A 109 -4.03 -10.89 -2.60
N PRO A 110 -4.92 -11.13 -3.58
CA PRO A 110 -5.97 -12.14 -3.45
C PRO A 110 -5.45 -13.57 -3.24
N TYR A 111 -4.20 -13.85 -3.62
CA TYR A 111 -3.47 -15.09 -3.34
C TYR A 111 -1.96 -14.86 -3.43
N GLU A 112 -1.18 -15.84 -2.99
CA GLU A 112 0.28 -15.78 -3.01
C GLU A 112 0.83 -15.88 -4.43
N VAL A 113 1.70 -14.93 -4.79
CA VAL A 113 2.38 -14.87 -6.09
C VAL A 113 3.88 -14.66 -5.93
N PRO A 114 4.70 -15.02 -6.94
CA PRO A 114 6.14 -14.76 -6.90
C PRO A 114 6.48 -13.26 -6.77
N LEU A 115 7.28 -12.89 -5.77
CA LEU A 115 7.73 -11.51 -5.58
C LEU A 115 9.26 -11.43 -5.61
N THR A 116 9.79 -10.59 -6.47
CA THR A 116 11.22 -10.22 -6.55
C THR A 116 11.41 -8.71 -6.38
N PRO A 117 12.61 -8.24 -5.99
CA PRO A 117 12.93 -6.80 -6.02
C PRO A 117 12.69 -6.23 -7.42
N GLY A 118 11.88 -5.18 -7.55
CA GLY A 118 11.45 -4.64 -8.85
C GLY A 118 10.15 -5.23 -9.41
N THR A 119 9.42 -6.06 -8.65
CA THR A 119 8.06 -6.51 -9.04
C THR A 119 7.09 -5.33 -9.10
N LEU A 120 6.33 -5.23 -10.19
CA LEU A 120 5.39 -4.13 -10.44
C LEU A 120 3.96 -4.50 -10.04
N PHE A 121 3.22 -3.53 -9.47
CA PHE A 121 1.80 -3.67 -9.12
C PHE A 121 0.95 -2.56 -9.76
N GLY A 122 -0.24 -2.97 -10.17
CA GLY A 122 -1.26 -2.08 -10.71
C GLY A 122 -1.09 -1.74 -12.17
N PRO A 123 -2.11 -1.12 -12.77
CA PRO A 123 -2.16 -0.92 -14.20
C PRO A 123 -1.02 0.01 -14.64
N GLY A 124 -0.20 -0.48 -15.58
CA GLY A 124 0.80 0.34 -16.24
C GLY A 124 0.16 1.51 -17.00
N THR A 125 0.76 2.69 -16.87
CA THR A 125 0.55 3.78 -17.83
C THR A 125 1.73 3.78 -18.78
N ILE A 126 1.44 3.59 -20.07
CA ILE A 126 2.45 3.36 -21.10
C ILE A 126 2.33 4.45 -22.14
N GLU A 127 3.40 5.22 -22.30
CA GLU A 127 3.55 6.19 -23.38
C GLU A 127 3.97 5.45 -24.65
N VAL A 128 3.15 5.55 -25.71
CA VAL A 128 3.45 4.98 -27.03
C VAL A 128 3.68 6.09 -28.05
N LYS A 129 4.81 6.03 -28.76
CA LYS A 129 5.25 6.95 -29.80
C LYS A 129 5.30 6.26 -31.16
N GLY A 130 4.94 7.02 -32.20
CA GLY A 130 4.91 6.61 -33.59
C GLY A 130 3.91 5.50 -33.89
N ARG A 131 4.34 4.39 -34.52
CA ARG A 131 3.44 3.30 -34.93
C ARG A 131 3.11 2.35 -33.78
N PHE A 132 1.88 1.87 -33.75
CA PHE A 132 1.39 0.86 -32.80
C PHE A 132 1.70 -0.56 -33.30
N ALA A 133 2.22 -1.41 -32.42
CA ALA A 133 2.51 -2.81 -32.68
C ALA A 133 1.52 -3.73 -31.96
N ASP A 134 1.36 -4.96 -32.42
CA ASP A 134 0.47 -5.94 -31.79
C ASP A 134 0.96 -6.35 -30.40
N CYS A 135 2.28 -6.52 -30.25
CA CYS A 135 2.92 -6.98 -29.02
C CYS A 135 4.04 -6.03 -28.59
N TYR A 136 4.25 -5.90 -27.28
CA TYR A 136 5.42 -5.23 -26.71
C TYR A 136 6.00 -6.08 -25.58
N PRO A 137 6.81 -7.10 -25.90
CA PRO A 137 7.50 -7.89 -24.89
C PRO A 137 8.69 -7.13 -24.31
N ASN A 138 8.84 -7.14 -22.99
CA ASN A 138 9.95 -6.53 -22.25
C ASN A 138 10.12 -5.04 -22.55
N LEU A 139 9.14 -4.25 -22.13
CA LEU A 139 9.19 -2.79 -22.20
C LEU A 139 10.43 -2.21 -21.47
N GLN A 140 10.81 -0.98 -21.88
CA GLN A 140 11.87 -0.11 -21.36
C GLN A 140 12.88 -0.73 -20.37
N LEU A 141 14.17 -0.81 -20.75
CA LEU A 141 15.24 -1.35 -19.89
C LEU A 141 14.96 -2.78 -19.33
N GLY A 142 13.93 -3.45 -19.87
CA GLY A 142 13.38 -4.76 -19.50
C GLY A 142 12.87 -4.83 -18.07
N ASP A 143 11.89 -3.98 -17.77
CA ASP A 143 11.07 -3.98 -16.56
C ASP A 143 10.21 -5.25 -16.39
N GLY A 144 10.02 -6.01 -17.47
CA GLY A 144 9.32 -7.30 -17.46
C GLY A 144 7.89 -7.28 -18.00
N ARG A 145 7.38 -6.09 -18.35
CA ARG A 145 6.03 -5.95 -18.89
C ARG A 145 5.91 -6.54 -20.27
N PHE A 146 4.74 -7.10 -20.56
CA PHE A 146 4.38 -7.59 -21.89
C PHE A 146 3.02 -7.01 -22.25
N LEU A 147 2.94 -6.14 -23.26
CA LEU A 147 1.66 -5.65 -23.77
C LEU A 147 1.20 -6.42 -25.01
N ILE A 148 -0.12 -6.50 -25.17
CA ILE A 148 -0.76 -7.02 -26.37
C ILE A 148 -2.00 -6.18 -26.73
N SER A 149 -2.24 -5.94 -28.00
CA SER A 149 -3.47 -5.30 -28.47
C SER A 149 -4.68 -6.22 -28.29
N ARG A 150 -5.87 -5.64 -28.11
CA ARG A 150 -7.13 -6.41 -28.00
C ARG A 150 -7.33 -7.30 -29.22
N THR A 151 -7.12 -6.77 -30.41
CA THR A 151 -7.28 -7.51 -31.67
C THR A 151 -6.33 -8.70 -31.73
N ALA A 152 -5.07 -8.54 -31.32
CA ALA A 152 -4.10 -9.64 -31.32
C ALA A 152 -4.46 -10.70 -30.28
N LEU A 153 -4.88 -10.29 -29.08
CA LEU A 153 -5.30 -11.19 -28.01
C LEU A 153 -6.52 -12.03 -28.41
N GLU A 154 -7.54 -11.42 -29.02
CA GLU A 154 -8.74 -12.11 -29.50
C GLU A 154 -8.40 -13.12 -30.61
N ARG A 155 -7.51 -12.75 -31.54
CA ARG A 155 -7.04 -13.65 -32.62
C ARG A 155 -6.23 -14.83 -32.09
N LEU A 156 -5.42 -14.63 -31.04
CA LEU A 156 -4.71 -15.71 -30.36
C LEU A 156 -5.68 -16.66 -29.66
N ARG A 157 -6.68 -16.14 -28.96
CA ARG A 157 -7.75 -16.95 -28.32
C ARG A 157 -8.52 -17.78 -29.34
N ALA A 158 -8.90 -17.18 -30.47
CA ALA A 158 -9.55 -17.90 -31.57
C ALA A 158 -8.65 -18.98 -32.20
N SER A 159 -7.33 -18.86 -32.04
CA SER A 159 -6.33 -19.83 -32.50
C SER A 159 -6.03 -20.94 -31.48
N GLY A 160 -6.74 -20.98 -30.35
CA GLY A 160 -6.59 -21.99 -29.29
C GLY A 160 -5.74 -21.55 -28.09
N ILE A 161 -5.18 -20.33 -28.08
CA ILE A 161 -4.38 -19.79 -26.96
C ILE A 161 -5.31 -19.07 -25.98
N SER A 162 -5.87 -19.80 -25.02
CA SER A 162 -6.93 -19.28 -24.12
C SER A 162 -6.45 -18.94 -22.71
N ASP A 163 -5.24 -19.33 -22.34
CA ASP A 163 -4.68 -19.24 -20.98
C ASP A 163 -4.03 -17.90 -20.64
N LEU A 164 -3.97 -16.95 -21.58
CA LEU A 164 -3.35 -15.64 -21.36
C LEU A 164 -4.20 -14.76 -20.43
N PHE A 165 -3.65 -14.47 -19.26
CA PHE A 165 -4.22 -13.53 -18.32
C PHE A 165 -3.82 -12.08 -18.68
N ALA A 166 -4.81 -11.29 -19.11
CA ALA A 166 -4.64 -9.92 -19.59
C ALA A 166 -5.45 -8.93 -18.72
N ALA A 167 -4.80 -7.83 -18.32
CA ALA A 167 -5.42 -6.72 -17.58
C ALA A 167 -5.35 -5.42 -18.40
N PRO A 168 -6.38 -4.55 -18.39
CA PRO A 168 -6.37 -3.31 -19.18
C PRO A 168 -5.18 -2.40 -18.85
N ALA A 169 -4.47 -1.93 -19.87
CA ALA A 169 -3.37 -0.97 -19.72
C ALA A 169 -3.81 0.43 -20.13
N LYS A 170 -3.30 1.46 -19.44
CA LYS A 170 -3.56 2.85 -19.82
C LYS A 170 -2.53 3.30 -20.87
N ILE A 171 -2.97 3.54 -22.09
CA ILE A 171 -2.10 4.01 -23.17
C ILE A 171 -2.17 5.53 -23.30
N MET A 172 -1.01 6.18 -23.23
CA MET A 172 -0.81 7.60 -23.49
C MET A 172 -0.13 7.75 -24.86
N SER A 173 -0.76 8.45 -25.80
CA SER A 173 -0.13 8.72 -27.10
C SER A 173 -0.57 10.06 -27.65
N LYS A 174 0.30 10.70 -28.44
CA LYS A 174 -0.05 11.87 -29.25
C LYS A 174 -0.95 11.52 -30.44
N ARG A 175 -0.96 10.24 -30.84
CA ARG A 175 -1.83 9.72 -31.91
C ARG A 175 -3.05 9.05 -31.29
N LYS A 176 -4.18 9.07 -31.99
CA LYS A 176 -5.35 8.28 -31.58
C LYS A 176 -4.99 6.79 -31.61
N THR A 177 -5.11 6.12 -30.48
CA THR A 177 -4.83 4.68 -30.37
C THR A 177 -5.83 3.92 -31.24
N PRO A 178 -5.38 3.07 -32.17
CA PRO A 178 -6.27 2.33 -33.07
C PRO A 178 -6.98 1.16 -32.39
N ASP A 179 -6.46 0.70 -31.26
CA ASP A 179 -6.94 -0.46 -30.52
C ASP A 179 -6.74 -0.27 -29.01
N GLU A 180 -7.44 -1.04 -28.20
CA GLU A 180 -7.13 -1.15 -26.77
C GLU A 180 -5.94 -2.07 -26.52
N TYR A 181 -5.24 -1.86 -25.42
CA TYR A 181 -4.08 -2.66 -25.03
C TYR A 181 -4.24 -3.25 -23.64
N PHE A 182 -3.71 -4.45 -23.49
CA PHE A 182 -3.66 -5.20 -22.24
C PHE A 182 -2.22 -5.47 -21.85
N GLU A 183 -1.95 -5.45 -20.55
CA GLU A 183 -0.72 -5.96 -19.95
C GLU A 183 -0.94 -7.41 -19.51
N LEU A 184 -0.04 -8.31 -19.90
CA LEU A 184 -0.10 -9.72 -19.55
C LEU A 184 0.50 -9.96 -18.17
N GLN A 185 -0.25 -10.66 -17.33
CA GLN A 185 0.22 -11.16 -16.04
C GLN A 185 0.72 -12.60 -16.22
N ILE A 186 2.04 -12.78 -16.18
CA ILE A 186 2.71 -14.07 -16.41
C ILE A 186 3.36 -14.51 -15.10
N GLU A 187 2.76 -15.49 -14.43
CA GLU A 187 3.14 -15.91 -13.06
C GLU A 187 3.97 -17.19 -13.03
N HIS A 188 3.76 -18.07 -14.01
CA HIS A 188 4.48 -19.34 -14.08
C HIS A 188 5.93 -19.13 -14.45
N ALA A 189 6.80 -20.02 -13.98
CA ALA A 189 8.22 -19.93 -14.26
C ALA A 189 8.88 -21.32 -14.34
N ALA A 190 9.94 -21.40 -15.14
CA ALA A 190 10.81 -22.56 -15.27
C ALA A 190 12.23 -22.21 -14.77
N LEU A 191 13.01 -23.23 -14.43
CA LEU A 191 14.38 -23.12 -13.96
C LEU A 191 15.39 -23.16 -15.12
N LEU A 192 16.47 -22.38 -14.98
CA LEU A 192 17.64 -22.47 -15.86
C LEU A 192 18.54 -23.63 -15.41
N ASN A 193 18.91 -24.51 -16.35
CA ASN A 193 19.90 -25.54 -16.08
C ASN A 193 21.30 -24.92 -15.99
N GLY A 194 22.07 -25.35 -14.98
CA GLY A 194 23.44 -24.90 -14.77
C GLY A 194 23.58 -23.60 -13.99
N SER A 195 22.47 -23.01 -13.51
CA SER A 195 22.50 -22.00 -12.44
C SER A 195 23.11 -22.63 -11.19
N LEU A 196 23.99 -21.88 -10.53
CA LEU A 196 24.69 -22.34 -9.34
C LEU A 196 24.35 -21.43 -8.16
N ASP A 197 24.21 -22.04 -6.98
CA ASP A 197 24.01 -21.32 -5.72
C ASP A 197 25.27 -20.51 -5.42
N ARG A 198 25.09 -19.20 -5.24
CA ARG A 198 26.17 -18.27 -4.94
C ARG A 198 26.97 -18.67 -3.70
N LYS A 199 26.30 -19.18 -2.66
CA LYS A 199 26.96 -19.55 -1.40
C LYS A 199 27.81 -20.81 -1.54
N ALA A 200 27.35 -21.77 -2.35
CA ALA A 200 28.13 -22.96 -2.70
C ALA A 200 29.39 -22.58 -3.49
N ILE A 201 29.26 -21.68 -4.46
CA ILE A 201 30.39 -21.20 -5.26
C ILE A 201 31.36 -20.33 -4.47
N GLU A 202 30.89 -19.40 -3.64
CA GLU A 202 31.79 -18.51 -2.89
C GLU A 202 32.65 -19.27 -1.87
N ALA A 203 32.20 -20.45 -1.41
CA ALA A 203 33.01 -21.38 -0.64
C ALA A 203 34.09 -22.06 -1.51
N ASP A 204 33.73 -22.54 -2.70
CA ASP A 204 34.63 -23.23 -3.63
C ASP A 204 35.63 -22.28 -4.34
N LEU A 205 35.25 -21.02 -4.57
CA LEU A 205 36.06 -19.98 -5.23
C LEU A 205 37.23 -19.50 -4.39
N ARG A 206 37.21 -19.71 -3.07
CA ARG A 206 38.37 -19.39 -2.21
C ARG A 206 39.54 -20.34 -2.43
N GLU A 207 39.31 -21.48 -3.08
CA GLU A 207 40.32 -22.51 -3.30
C GLU A 207 40.86 -22.55 -4.74
N ILE A 208 40.21 -21.94 -5.73
CA ILE A 208 40.58 -22.09 -7.16
C ILE A 208 40.38 -20.77 -7.94
N ASP A 209 41.40 -20.35 -8.71
CA ASP A 209 41.28 -19.27 -9.72
C ASP A 209 40.46 -19.78 -10.92
N ALA A 210 39.15 -19.69 -10.78
CA ALA A 210 38.17 -20.35 -11.63
C ALA A 210 37.51 -19.39 -12.63
N ASP A 211 38.15 -19.19 -13.78
CA ASP A 211 37.58 -18.45 -14.93
C ASP A 211 36.25 -19.08 -15.42
N TRP A 212 36.02 -20.36 -15.14
CA TRP A 212 34.77 -21.09 -15.46
C TRP A 212 33.55 -20.62 -14.64
N ALA A 213 33.74 -20.14 -13.41
CA ALA A 213 32.65 -19.64 -12.57
C ALA A 213 32.17 -18.24 -13.02
N ARG A 214 33.05 -17.45 -13.65
CA ARG A 214 32.73 -16.11 -14.18
C ARG A 214 31.75 -16.13 -15.35
N ASN A 215 31.57 -17.29 -15.99
CA ASN A 215 30.68 -17.49 -17.14
C ASN A 215 29.32 -18.15 -16.78
N ARG A 216 29.05 -18.37 -15.49
CA ARG A 216 27.77 -18.93 -15.02
C ARG A 216 26.92 -17.89 -14.30
N VAL A 217 25.62 -18.15 -14.28
CA VAL A 217 24.64 -17.30 -13.63
C VAL A 217 24.59 -17.64 -12.14
N LEU A 218 24.94 -16.67 -11.30
CA LEU A 218 24.96 -16.81 -9.85
C LEU A 218 23.66 -16.31 -9.26
N VAL A 219 22.87 -17.18 -8.61
CA VAL A 219 21.61 -16.80 -7.97
C VAL A 219 21.84 -16.53 -6.50
N CYS A 220 21.41 -15.38 -6.02
CA CYS A 220 21.31 -15.12 -4.59
C CYS A 220 20.03 -15.77 -4.06
N ASP A 221 20.20 -16.72 -3.14
CA ASP A 221 19.14 -17.37 -2.36
C ASP A 221 18.24 -16.39 -1.59
N ARG A 222 18.80 -15.27 -1.13
CA ARG A 222 18.09 -14.31 -0.26
C ARG A 222 17.27 -13.26 -1.00
N CYS A 223 17.81 -12.66 -2.06
CA CYS A 223 17.09 -11.61 -2.81
C CYS A 223 16.64 -12.05 -4.21
N GLY A 224 16.97 -13.28 -4.62
CA GLY A 224 16.71 -13.79 -5.96
C GLY A 224 17.51 -13.10 -7.06
N ARG A 225 18.43 -12.18 -6.74
CA ARG A 225 19.24 -11.46 -7.75
C ARG A 225 20.18 -12.45 -8.43
N GLU A 226 20.27 -12.33 -9.75
CA GLU A 226 21.28 -13.01 -10.54
C GLU A 226 22.35 -12.07 -11.08
N ASP A 227 23.63 -12.39 -10.84
CA ASP A 227 24.77 -11.71 -11.46
C ASP A 227 25.23 -12.43 -12.75
N GLY A 228 25.83 -11.71 -13.70
CA GLY A 228 26.39 -12.25 -14.96
C GLY A 228 25.50 -12.12 -16.20
N GLN A 229 25.97 -12.62 -17.35
CA GLN A 229 25.17 -12.69 -18.59
C GLN A 229 24.41 -14.02 -18.66
N LEU A 230 23.24 -14.04 -19.32
CA LEU A 230 22.62 -15.31 -19.67
C LEU A 230 23.57 -16.11 -20.57
N PRO A 231 23.63 -17.45 -20.41
CA PRO A 231 24.49 -18.27 -21.25
C PRO A 231 24.06 -18.13 -22.72
N LYS A 232 25.04 -18.15 -23.63
CA LYS A 232 24.79 -18.10 -25.09
C LYS A 232 23.85 -19.22 -25.58
N ARG A 233 23.82 -20.34 -24.85
CA ARG A 233 22.89 -21.45 -25.07
C ARG A 233 22.05 -21.61 -23.82
N ILE A 234 20.78 -21.23 -23.91
CA ILE A 234 19.82 -21.39 -22.81
C ILE A 234 19.34 -22.83 -22.82
N ILE A 235 19.52 -23.50 -21.68
CA ILE A 235 19.02 -24.85 -21.41
C ILE A 235 18.08 -24.74 -20.20
N LEU A 236 16.80 -25.06 -20.37
CA LEU A 236 15.82 -25.10 -19.30
C LEU A 236 15.86 -26.46 -18.60
N VAL A 237 15.59 -26.49 -17.30
CA VAL A 237 15.31 -27.75 -16.60
C VAL A 237 13.91 -28.19 -17.01
N GLY A 238 13.81 -29.22 -17.85
CA GLY A 238 12.55 -29.59 -18.48
C GLY A 238 11.45 -29.96 -17.50
N SER A 239 11.77 -30.69 -16.44
CA SER A 239 10.81 -31.07 -15.39
C SER A 239 10.31 -29.90 -14.54
N SER A 240 10.91 -28.72 -14.67
CA SER A 240 10.42 -27.48 -14.04
C SER A 240 9.50 -26.66 -14.92
N ILE A 241 9.39 -27.00 -16.21
CA ILE A 241 8.55 -26.26 -17.14
C ILE A 241 7.08 -26.51 -16.77
N PRO A 242 6.28 -25.45 -16.57
CA PRO A 242 4.86 -25.59 -16.25
C PRO A 242 4.10 -26.23 -17.43
N ASP A 243 3.28 -27.24 -17.14
CA ASP A 243 2.37 -27.84 -18.10
C ASP A 243 1.21 -26.88 -18.45
N GLN A 244 0.57 -27.08 -19.61
CA GLN A 244 -0.67 -26.40 -20.00
C GLN A 244 -0.65 -24.86 -20.00
N VAL A 245 0.52 -24.23 -20.07
CA VAL A 245 0.65 -22.76 -20.15
C VAL A 245 1.38 -22.35 -21.42
N SER A 246 0.91 -21.29 -22.07
CA SER A 246 1.46 -20.75 -23.31
C SER A 246 2.69 -19.88 -23.07
N LEU A 247 2.73 -19.16 -21.94
CA LEU A 247 3.81 -18.27 -21.55
C LEU A 247 4.27 -18.54 -20.13
N PHE A 248 5.57 -18.51 -19.91
CA PHE A 248 6.19 -18.61 -18.59
C PHE A 248 7.48 -17.80 -18.52
N ARG A 249 7.96 -17.51 -17.32
CA ARG A 249 9.19 -16.74 -17.08
C ARG A 249 10.35 -17.64 -16.73
N LEU A 250 11.57 -17.12 -16.76
CA LEU A 250 12.69 -17.75 -16.07
C LEU A 250 12.66 -17.37 -14.60
N ALA A 251 12.49 -18.32 -13.68
CA ALA A 251 12.29 -18.03 -12.25
C ALA A 251 13.43 -17.16 -11.67
N GLN A 252 14.63 -17.47 -12.13
CA GLN A 252 15.91 -16.82 -11.92
C GLN A 252 16.00 -15.37 -12.44
N ARG A 253 15.52 -15.09 -13.66
CA ARG A 253 15.47 -13.77 -14.29
C ARG A 253 14.10 -13.54 -14.90
N PRO A 254 13.12 -13.11 -14.11
CA PRO A 254 11.72 -13.13 -14.54
C PRO A 254 11.43 -12.20 -15.73
N ARG A 255 12.31 -11.22 -16.01
CA ARG A 255 12.27 -10.43 -17.25
C ARG A 255 12.44 -11.25 -18.54
N ASN A 256 12.85 -12.50 -18.48
CA ASN A 256 12.91 -13.36 -19.66
C ASN A 256 11.63 -14.19 -19.75
N VAL A 257 10.87 -13.98 -20.82
CA VAL A 257 9.63 -14.69 -21.10
C VAL A 257 9.91 -15.76 -22.15
N PHE A 258 9.31 -16.92 -21.96
CA PHE A 258 9.40 -18.09 -22.81
C PHE A 258 7.99 -18.53 -23.20
N CYS A 259 7.89 -19.24 -24.31
CA CYS A 259 6.64 -19.75 -24.82
C CYS A 259 6.77 -21.18 -25.34
N THR A 260 5.61 -21.85 -25.46
CA THR A 260 5.48 -23.15 -26.10
C THR A 260 5.51 -23.04 -27.62
N GLU A 261 5.69 -24.19 -28.29
CA GLU A 261 5.59 -24.29 -29.74
C GLU A 261 4.20 -23.87 -30.25
N GLN A 262 3.14 -24.22 -29.53
CA GLN A 262 1.77 -23.82 -29.90
C GLN A 262 1.59 -22.30 -29.95
N PHE A 263 2.11 -21.57 -28.94
CA PHE A 263 2.08 -20.11 -28.93
C PHE A 263 2.91 -19.53 -30.07
N PHE A 264 4.12 -20.06 -30.28
CA PHE A 264 5.01 -19.65 -31.37
C PHE A 264 4.34 -19.79 -32.74
N GLU A 265 3.74 -20.94 -33.02
CA GLU A 265 3.05 -21.22 -34.27
C GLU A 265 1.84 -20.30 -34.47
N ALA A 266 1.05 -20.07 -33.43
CA ALA A 266 -0.08 -19.17 -33.48
C ALA A 266 0.35 -17.72 -33.81
N VAL A 267 1.36 -17.20 -33.11
CA VAL A 267 1.89 -15.85 -33.35
C VAL A 267 2.45 -15.72 -34.78
N THR A 268 3.21 -16.73 -35.23
CA THR A 268 3.83 -16.75 -36.56
C THR A 268 2.78 -16.78 -37.67
N ARG A 269 1.75 -17.63 -37.53
CA ARG A 269 0.64 -17.73 -38.48
C ARG A 269 -0.19 -16.45 -38.54
N LEU A 270 -0.40 -15.80 -37.39
CA LEU A 270 -1.14 -14.54 -37.29
C LEU A 270 -0.34 -13.32 -37.74
N LYS A 271 0.99 -13.48 -37.93
CA LYS A 271 1.93 -12.42 -38.32
C LYS A 271 1.90 -11.22 -37.38
N LEU A 272 1.85 -11.46 -36.06
CA LEU A 272 1.83 -10.38 -35.08
C LEU A 272 3.15 -9.60 -35.13
N THR A 273 3.05 -8.29 -34.95
CA THR A 273 4.18 -7.36 -35.06
C THR A 273 4.94 -7.16 -33.74
N ASN A 274 6.22 -6.79 -33.84
CA ASN A 274 7.13 -6.53 -32.71
C ASN A 274 7.37 -7.71 -31.74
N ILE A 275 7.38 -8.93 -32.25
CA ILE A 275 7.69 -10.13 -31.48
C ILE A 275 8.57 -11.09 -32.29
N LEU A 276 9.65 -11.56 -31.67
CA LEU A 276 10.61 -12.52 -32.23
C LEU A 276 10.81 -13.68 -31.25
N PHE A 277 11.34 -14.77 -31.79
CA PHE A 277 11.54 -16.01 -31.05
C PHE A 277 12.95 -16.56 -31.26
N GLU A 278 13.56 -17.00 -30.17
CA GLU A 278 14.85 -17.69 -30.16
C GLU A 278 14.63 -19.09 -29.59
N SER A 279 14.96 -20.14 -30.36
CA SER A 279 14.78 -21.53 -29.90
C SER A 279 15.71 -21.84 -28.72
N VAL A 280 15.17 -22.52 -27.71
CA VAL A 280 15.92 -22.96 -26.53
C VAL A 280 15.81 -24.46 -26.33
N LYS A 281 16.75 -25.04 -25.56
CA LYS A 281 16.78 -26.49 -25.29
C LYS A 281 16.29 -26.78 -23.88
N THR A 282 15.88 -28.03 -23.65
CA THR A 282 15.69 -28.62 -22.32
C THR A 282 16.86 -29.53 -21.99
N ASP A 283 17.01 -29.87 -20.71
CA ASP A 283 17.95 -30.88 -20.25
C ASP A 283 17.43 -32.33 -20.39
N GLY A 284 16.18 -32.50 -20.84
CA GLY A 284 15.53 -33.78 -21.06
C GLY A 284 14.87 -34.39 -19.83
N SER A 285 14.93 -33.73 -18.67
CA SER A 285 14.32 -34.23 -17.43
C SER A 285 12.79 -34.40 -17.52
N GLU A 286 12.12 -33.62 -18.38
CA GLU A 286 10.69 -33.72 -18.67
C GLU A 286 10.28 -35.10 -19.21
N LYS A 287 11.19 -35.80 -19.89
CA LYS A 287 10.91 -37.13 -20.46
C LYS A 287 10.81 -38.21 -19.39
N LYS A 288 11.48 -38.00 -18.25
CA LYS A 288 11.52 -38.95 -17.13
C LYS A 288 10.53 -38.56 -16.04
N ASP A 289 10.55 -37.29 -15.66
CA ASP A 289 9.83 -36.79 -14.48
C ASP A 289 8.51 -36.09 -14.85
N GLY A 290 8.24 -35.90 -16.15
CA GLY A 290 7.12 -35.11 -16.64
C GLY A 290 7.36 -33.62 -16.54
N PHE A 291 6.44 -32.82 -17.10
CA PHE A 291 6.41 -31.37 -16.87
C PHE A 291 5.92 -31.06 -15.46
N ALA A 292 6.33 -29.91 -14.91
CA ALA A 292 5.84 -29.44 -13.64
C ALA A 292 4.35 -29.10 -13.75
N LYS A 293 3.56 -29.48 -12.75
CA LYS A 293 2.18 -29.00 -12.67
C LYS A 293 2.19 -27.47 -12.58
N ALA A 294 1.53 -26.80 -13.50
CA ALA A 294 1.33 -25.37 -13.42
C ALA A 294 0.68 -25.03 -12.09
N ARG A 295 1.27 -24.06 -11.38
CA ARG A 295 0.61 -23.48 -10.20
C ARG A 295 -0.76 -22.99 -10.65
N GLN A 296 -1.79 -23.23 -9.84
CA GLN A 296 -3.11 -22.73 -10.17
C GLN A 296 -3.10 -21.19 -10.10
N SER A 297 -3.00 -20.53 -11.25
CA SER A 297 -3.30 -19.10 -11.32
C SER A 297 -4.78 -18.90 -11.03
N ARG A 298 -5.09 -17.84 -10.26
CA ARG A 298 -6.46 -17.51 -9.84
C ARG A 298 -6.89 -16.17 -10.45
N PRO A 299 -6.93 -16.04 -11.79
CA PRO A 299 -7.34 -14.82 -12.46
C PRO A 299 -8.77 -14.42 -12.07
N ASP A 300 -9.61 -15.38 -11.68
CA ASP A 300 -10.95 -15.18 -11.12
C ASP A 300 -10.98 -14.30 -9.86
N LEU A 301 -9.90 -14.30 -9.07
CA LEU A 301 -9.82 -13.54 -7.82
C LEU A 301 -9.31 -12.10 -8.02
N TRP A 302 -8.78 -11.77 -9.20
CA TRP A 302 -8.26 -10.43 -9.48
C TRP A 302 -9.36 -9.51 -10.04
N PRO A 303 -9.48 -8.26 -9.53
CA PRO A 303 -10.41 -7.28 -10.08
C PRO A 303 -10.11 -7.01 -11.56
N GLY A 304 -11.14 -7.05 -12.42
CA GLY A 304 -10.99 -6.72 -13.83
C GLY A 304 -10.38 -7.82 -14.73
N SER A 305 -10.29 -9.06 -14.24
CA SER A 305 -9.92 -10.18 -15.09
C SER A 305 -10.93 -10.38 -16.22
N LEU A 306 -10.43 -10.39 -17.47
CA LEU A 306 -11.19 -10.80 -18.65
C LEU A 306 -11.26 -12.33 -18.79
N SER A 307 -10.78 -13.11 -17.81
CA SER A 307 -11.02 -14.56 -17.76
C SER A 307 -12.43 -14.80 -17.24
N GLY A 308 -13.32 -15.28 -18.09
CA GLY A 308 -14.73 -15.50 -17.75
C GLY A 308 -14.92 -16.49 -16.61
N ALA A 309 -15.05 -16.00 -15.37
CA ALA A 309 -15.78 -16.62 -14.27
C ALA A 309 -15.86 -15.63 -13.10
N LYS A 310 -17.08 -15.30 -12.65
CA LYS A 310 -17.30 -14.71 -11.33
C LYS A 310 -17.24 -15.85 -10.30
N ALA A 311 -16.36 -15.77 -9.30
CA ALA A 311 -16.42 -16.65 -8.14
C ALA A 311 -16.01 -15.94 -6.85
N THR A 312 -16.69 -16.32 -5.77
CA THR A 312 -16.61 -15.86 -4.39
C THR A 312 -15.31 -16.27 -3.69
N VAL A 313 -14.74 -15.34 -2.91
CA VAL A 313 -13.50 -15.50 -2.15
C VAL A 313 -13.73 -16.37 -0.88
N PRO A 314 -12.91 -17.40 -0.59
CA PRO A 314 -12.95 -18.10 0.70
C PRO A 314 -12.17 -17.33 1.79
N PRO A 315 -12.54 -17.48 3.08
CA PRO A 315 -11.98 -16.69 4.16
C PRO A 315 -10.51 -17.06 4.45
N ARG A 316 -9.69 -16.05 4.77
CA ARG A 316 -8.28 -16.19 5.15
C ARG A 316 -8.12 -16.62 6.61
N GLU A 317 -7.07 -17.38 6.89
CA GLU A 317 -6.63 -17.71 8.26
C GLU A 317 -5.99 -16.49 8.95
N PRO A 318 -6.21 -16.30 10.26
CA PRO A 318 -5.71 -15.14 11.00
C PRO A 318 -4.21 -15.24 11.32
N GLU A 319 -3.46 -14.18 10.98
CA GLU A 319 -2.06 -13.99 11.40
C GLU A 319 -1.96 -13.63 12.89
N LYS A 320 -0.83 -13.98 13.52
CA LYS A 320 -0.57 -13.70 14.94
C LYS A 320 -0.30 -12.19 15.16
N PRO A 321 -0.92 -11.56 16.19
CA PRO A 321 -0.81 -10.12 16.42
C PRO A 321 0.60 -9.68 16.85
N ARG A 322 1.09 -8.57 16.29
CA ARG A 322 2.29 -7.86 16.74
C ARG A 322 2.08 -7.29 18.16
N LYS A 323 3.09 -7.38 19.02
CA LYS A 323 3.07 -6.74 20.35
C LYS A 323 3.23 -5.22 20.21
N LEU A 324 2.12 -4.48 20.28
CA LEU A 324 2.13 -3.02 20.36
C LEU A 324 2.80 -2.56 21.67
N ARG A 325 3.52 -1.43 21.62
CA ARG A 325 3.99 -0.75 22.84
C ARG A 325 2.80 -0.33 23.69
N LYS A 326 2.95 -0.27 25.02
CA LYS A 326 1.84 0.17 25.88
C LYS A 326 1.64 1.69 25.72
N PRO A 327 0.38 2.18 25.60
CA PRO A 327 0.04 3.60 25.72
C PRO A 327 0.62 4.23 26.98
N LYS A 328 1.00 5.51 26.89
CA LYS A 328 1.62 6.23 28.01
C LYS A 328 0.57 6.89 28.91
N PRO A 329 0.76 6.92 30.23
CA PRO A 329 -0.15 7.61 31.13
C PRO A 329 -0.14 9.13 30.89
N LEU A 330 -1.30 9.76 31.03
CA LEU A 330 -1.47 11.20 30.84
C LEU A 330 -0.74 11.98 31.95
N PRO A 331 0.18 12.90 31.63
CA PRO A 331 0.87 13.70 32.63
C PRO A 331 -0.03 14.82 33.16
N PRO A 332 0.12 15.21 34.43
CA PRO A 332 -0.74 16.22 35.07
C PRO A 332 -0.66 17.56 34.34
N ALA A 333 -1.82 18.22 34.21
CA ALA A 333 -1.92 19.57 33.65
C ALA A 333 -1.17 20.58 34.54
N GLN A 334 -0.52 21.55 33.90
CA GLN A 334 0.18 22.65 34.56
C GLN A 334 -0.59 23.95 34.35
N PRO A 335 -0.79 24.79 35.38
CA PRO A 335 -1.46 26.08 35.23
C PRO A 335 -0.66 27.01 34.32
N VAL A 336 -1.31 27.63 33.33
CA VAL A 336 -0.64 28.50 32.35
C VAL A 336 0.07 29.68 33.04
N LYS A 337 -0.58 30.26 34.04
CA LYS A 337 -0.04 31.35 34.86
C LYS A 337 1.33 31.01 35.48
N SER A 338 1.51 29.76 35.91
CA SER A 338 2.78 29.29 36.51
C SER A 338 3.91 29.22 35.48
N LEU A 339 3.60 28.95 34.21
CA LEU A 339 4.57 28.80 33.13
C LEU A 339 4.98 30.15 32.53
N LEU A 340 4.10 31.14 32.56
CA LEU A 340 4.34 32.49 32.04
C LEU A 340 5.15 33.40 32.98
N GLY A 341 5.51 32.95 34.18
CA GLY A 341 6.16 33.75 35.23
C GLY A 341 7.62 34.14 34.99
N GLY A 342 8.22 33.77 33.86
CA GLY A 342 9.62 34.10 33.55
C GLY A 342 9.83 35.59 33.26
N ALA A 343 10.99 36.14 33.66
CA ALA A 343 11.33 37.57 33.48
C ALA A 343 11.18 38.06 32.03
N ALA A 344 11.44 37.20 31.05
CA ALA A 344 11.32 37.54 29.63
C ALA A 344 9.87 37.76 29.16
N LEU A 345 8.86 37.20 29.84
CA LEU A 345 7.44 37.33 29.47
C LEU A 345 6.65 38.23 30.43
N GLN A 346 7.30 38.80 31.46
CA GLN A 346 6.62 39.52 32.55
C GLN A 346 5.66 40.62 32.07
N THR A 347 6.06 41.39 31.06
CA THR A 347 5.26 42.48 30.46
C THR A 347 4.11 41.98 29.59
N ARG A 348 4.18 40.74 29.09
CA ARG A 348 3.19 40.11 28.18
C ARG A 348 2.38 39.00 28.83
N ALA A 349 2.72 38.59 30.05
CA ALA A 349 2.12 37.45 30.74
C ALA A 349 0.61 37.56 30.82
N ARG A 350 0.06 38.71 31.24
CA ARG A 350 -1.40 38.93 31.30
C ARG A 350 -2.09 38.80 29.94
N ALA A 351 -1.45 39.29 28.87
CA ALA A 351 -2.02 39.22 27.53
C ALA A 351 -2.01 37.79 26.98
N LEU A 352 -0.94 37.03 27.26
CA LEU A 352 -0.83 35.62 26.88
C LEU A 352 -1.77 34.73 27.71
N GLU A 353 -1.88 34.98 29.01
CA GLU A 353 -2.82 34.29 29.91
C GLU A 353 -4.27 34.51 29.46
N ALA A 354 -4.62 35.71 28.99
CA ALA A 354 -5.95 36.00 28.43
C ALA A 354 -6.26 35.24 27.12
N LEU A 355 -5.24 34.71 26.43
CA LEU A 355 -5.44 33.85 25.26
C LEU A 355 -5.63 32.37 25.64
N ALA A 356 -5.42 32.00 26.90
CA ALA A 356 -5.59 30.62 27.34
C ALA A 356 -7.06 30.21 27.25
N CYS A 357 -7.31 28.97 26.83
CA CYS A 357 -8.64 28.38 26.84
C CYS A 357 -8.62 27.00 27.47
N GLN A 358 -9.76 26.57 28.00
CA GLN A 358 -9.89 25.25 28.59
C GLN A 358 -10.03 24.17 27.51
N CYS A 359 -9.38 23.03 27.74
CA CYS A 359 -9.51 21.82 26.94
C CYS A 359 -9.62 20.59 27.86
N VAL A 360 -10.05 19.48 27.29
CA VAL A 360 -10.02 18.17 27.96
C VAL A 360 -8.96 17.33 27.28
N ARG A 361 -7.81 17.17 27.93
CA ARG A 361 -6.76 16.24 27.51
C ARG A 361 -7.18 14.83 27.88
N PHE A 362 -6.75 13.84 27.10
CA PHE A 362 -7.00 12.47 27.46
C PHE A 362 -5.84 11.52 27.17
N GLY A 363 -5.64 10.56 28.07
CA GLY A 363 -4.70 9.47 27.89
C GLY A 363 -5.43 8.17 27.57
N LEU A 364 -4.76 7.31 26.81
CA LEU A 364 -5.27 5.99 26.45
C LEU A 364 -4.70 4.92 27.39
N SER A 365 -5.52 3.94 27.73
CA SER A 365 -5.07 2.74 28.45
C SER A 365 -5.77 1.53 27.86
N PRO A 366 -5.05 0.45 27.51
CA PRO A 366 -5.65 -0.77 26.97
C PRO A 366 -6.74 -1.27 27.90
N ALA A 367 -7.89 -1.62 27.34
CA ALA A 367 -9.02 -2.11 28.10
C ALA A 367 -9.75 -3.19 27.33
N ASP A 368 -10.17 -4.24 28.03
CA ASP A 368 -11.04 -5.28 27.49
C ASP A 368 -12.46 -5.07 28.01
N ASN A 369 -13.46 -5.31 27.17
CA ASN A 369 -14.88 -5.38 27.58
C ASN A 369 -15.43 -4.17 28.36
N LEU A 370 -15.20 -2.95 27.84
CA LEU A 370 -15.82 -1.74 28.38
C LEU A 370 -17.37 -1.76 28.26
N PRO A 371 -18.11 -1.26 29.26
CA PRO A 371 -19.58 -1.16 29.21
C PRO A 371 -20.08 -0.38 27.99
N VAL A 372 -21.25 -0.76 27.48
CA VAL A 372 -21.90 -0.08 26.37
C VAL A 372 -22.18 1.38 26.74
N GLY A 373 -21.77 2.31 25.88
CA GLY A 373 -21.92 3.75 26.08
C GLY A 373 -20.78 4.40 26.88
N SER A 374 -19.75 3.66 27.30
CA SER A 374 -18.55 4.26 27.90
C SER A 374 -17.71 5.02 26.87
N SER A 375 -17.05 6.10 27.29
CA SER A 375 -16.03 6.76 26.48
C SER A 375 -14.86 5.81 26.18
N ARG A 376 -14.43 5.73 24.92
CA ARG A 376 -13.40 4.79 24.46
C ARG A 376 -12.73 5.24 23.17
N PHE A 377 -11.53 4.73 22.95
CA PHE A 377 -10.84 4.76 21.67
C PHE A 377 -10.80 3.36 21.06
N GLY A 378 -10.95 3.27 19.74
CA GLY A 378 -10.86 2.03 18.98
C GLY A 378 -11.93 0.97 19.30
N GLY A 379 -11.79 -0.18 18.66
CA GLY A 379 -12.74 -1.29 18.70
C GLY A 379 -13.98 -1.04 17.85
N LEU A 380 -15.13 -1.47 18.37
CA LEU A 380 -16.43 -1.25 17.73
C LEU A 380 -17.22 -0.18 18.52
N PRO A 381 -17.92 0.75 17.83
CA PRO A 381 -18.73 1.78 18.46
C PRO A 381 -19.99 1.19 19.08
N ASP A 382 -20.49 1.82 20.13
CA ASP A 382 -21.83 1.61 20.65
C ASP A 382 -22.79 2.57 19.95
N LEU A 383 -23.59 2.09 19.00
CA LEU A 383 -24.51 2.93 18.22
C LEU A 383 -25.96 2.69 18.65
N PRO A 384 -26.88 3.66 18.42
CA PRO A 384 -28.30 3.44 18.67
C PRO A 384 -28.82 2.25 17.85
N ARG A 385 -29.66 1.41 18.46
CA ARG A 385 -30.18 0.19 17.84
C ARG A 385 -30.78 0.47 16.46
N GLY A 386 -30.33 -0.28 15.44
CA GLY A 386 -30.78 -0.11 14.05
C GLY A 386 -30.08 1.02 13.28
N SER A 387 -29.19 1.78 13.91
CA SER A 387 -28.32 2.71 13.19
C SER A 387 -27.22 1.96 12.46
N GLY A 388 -27.01 2.29 11.19
CA GLY A 388 -25.94 1.69 10.39
C GLY A 388 -24.57 2.28 10.73
N TRP A 389 -23.52 1.50 10.47
CA TRP A 389 -22.15 2.01 10.45
C TRP A 389 -22.05 3.13 9.40
N PRO A 390 -21.46 4.29 9.74
CA PRO A 390 -21.31 5.37 8.78
C PRO A 390 -20.38 4.93 7.65
N SER A 391 -20.96 4.66 6.50
CA SER A 391 -20.24 4.33 5.27
C SER A 391 -20.86 5.12 4.13
N ARG A 392 -20.03 5.73 3.29
CA ARG A 392 -20.48 6.30 2.02
C ARG A 392 -20.07 5.34 0.91
N ARG A 393 -20.79 5.36 -0.21
CA ARG A 393 -20.58 4.47 -1.37
C ARG A 393 -19.13 4.43 -1.91
N SER A 394 -18.28 5.37 -1.49
CA SER A 394 -16.87 5.54 -1.90
C SER A 394 -15.87 5.71 -0.75
N ALA A 395 -16.28 5.55 0.53
CA ALA A 395 -15.38 5.67 1.68
C ALA A 395 -15.79 4.70 2.81
N GLN A 396 -14.88 3.79 3.16
CA GLN A 396 -14.94 2.97 4.37
C GLN A 396 -14.35 3.81 5.50
N LEU A 397 -15.07 3.95 6.61
CA LEU A 397 -14.66 4.83 7.71
C LEU A 397 -14.38 4.00 8.95
N ASP A 398 -13.15 4.03 9.42
CA ASP A 398 -12.72 3.42 10.66
C ASP A 398 -13.31 4.18 11.85
N PHE A 399 -13.68 3.44 12.89
CA PHE A 399 -14.10 4.02 14.15
C PHE A 399 -12.88 4.41 14.98
N LEU A 400 -12.75 5.70 15.28
CA LEU A 400 -11.62 6.22 16.07
C LEU A 400 -11.97 6.35 17.55
N LEU A 401 -13.04 7.09 17.86
CA LEU A 401 -13.32 7.55 19.22
C LEU A 401 -14.81 7.65 19.48
N GLN A 402 -15.24 7.19 20.64
CA GLN A 402 -16.57 7.43 21.22
C GLN A 402 -16.41 8.19 22.52
N VAL A 403 -17.20 9.25 22.67
CA VAL A 403 -17.15 10.12 23.84
C VAL A 403 -18.54 10.23 24.43
N ASN A 404 -18.70 9.79 25.67
CA ASN A 404 -19.87 10.09 26.48
C ASN A 404 -19.73 11.50 27.06
N LEU A 405 -20.59 12.42 26.63
CA LEU A 405 -20.50 13.82 27.01
C LEU A 405 -20.79 14.07 28.51
N ALA A 406 -21.42 13.12 29.20
CA ALA A 406 -21.55 13.19 30.65
C ALA A 406 -20.17 13.09 31.34
N ASP A 407 -19.23 12.31 30.79
CA ASP A 407 -17.87 12.20 31.33
C ASP A 407 -17.12 13.53 31.16
N LEU A 408 -17.30 14.19 30.00
CA LEU A 408 -16.75 15.52 29.76
C LEU A 408 -17.33 16.58 30.69
N THR A 409 -18.64 16.54 30.90
CA THR A 409 -19.33 17.50 31.78
C THR A 409 -18.85 17.40 33.22
N ARG A 410 -18.44 16.20 33.68
CA ARG A 410 -17.87 16.02 35.03
C ARG A 410 -16.51 16.70 35.19
N VAL A 411 -15.65 16.64 34.17
CA VAL A 411 -14.30 17.22 34.24
C VAL A 411 -14.26 18.68 33.81
N LEU A 412 -15.11 19.08 32.88
CA LEU A 412 -15.23 20.43 32.33
C LEU A 412 -16.72 20.85 32.24
N PRO A 413 -17.34 21.24 33.37
CA PRO A 413 -18.75 21.62 33.40
C PRO A 413 -19.10 22.79 32.47
N GLU A 414 -18.16 23.72 32.26
CA GLU A 414 -18.33 24.91 31.41
C GLU A 414 -18.11 24.64 29.92
N SER A 415 -17.96 23.37 29.52
CA SER A 415 -17.77 23.01 28.12
C SER A 415 -18.94 23.52 27.23
N PRO A 416 -18.65 24.03 26.03
CA PRO A 416 -19.66 24.41 25.04
C PRO A 416 -20.35 23.19 24.39
N LEU A 417 -19.89 21.97 24.68
CA LEU A 417 -20.51 20.74 24.19
C LEU A 417 -21.83 20.45 24.91
N PRO A 418 -22.75 19.68 24.31
CA PRO A 418 -23.95 19.20 25.00
C PRO A 418 -23.60 18.50 26.32
N LYS A 419 -24.44 18.66 27.34
CA LYS A 419 -24.18 18.10 28.69
C LYS A 419 -24.32 16.58 28.78
N ALA A 420 -25.00 15.98 27.81
CA ALA A 420 -25.24 14.54 27.72
C ALA A 420 -25.33 14.14 26.25
N GLY A 421 -25.25 12.82 26.01
CA GLY A 421 -25.23 12.24 24.69
C GLY A 421 -23.87 11.66 24.33
N TRP A 422 -23.76 11.13 23.12
CA TRP A 422 -22.57 10.47 22.60
C TRP A 422 -22.11 11.14 21.32
N LEU A 423 -20.81 11.33 21.23
CA LEU A 423 -20.12 11.69 19.99
C LEU A 423 -19.32 10.50 19.50
N TRP A 424 -19.40 10.23 18.20
CA TRP A 424 -18.56 9.25 17.53
C TRP A 424 -17.78 9.91 16.41
N PHE A 425 -16.49 9.59 16.35
CA PHE A 425 -15.57 10.09 15.34
C PHE A 425 -15.14 8.94 14.45
N PHE A 426 -15.33 9.12 13.15
CA PHE A 426 -14.97 8.18 12.11
C PHE A 426 -14.08 8.87 11.08
N TYR A 427 -13.10 8.12 10.56
CA TYR A 427 -12.12 8.61 9.60
C TYR A 427 -11.68 7.49 8.68
N ASP A 428 -11.41 7.82 7.42
CA ASP A 428 -10.80 6.92 6.46
C ASP A 428 -9.30 6.77 6.79
N ALA A 429 -8.98 5.88 7.73
CA ALA A 429 -7.59 5.65 8.16
C ALA A 429 -6.79 4.87 7.10
N GLU A 430 -7.46 4.31 6.09
CA GLU A 430 -6.84 3.64 4.95
C GLU A 430 -6.25 4.66 3.95
N ASN A 431 -7.06 5.63 3.51
CA ASN A 431 -6.67 6.63 2.52
C ASN A 431 -6.04 7.87 3.15
N CYS A 432 -6.26 8.11 4.46
CA CYS A 432 -5.74 9.25 5.21
C CYS A 432 -5.90 10.60 4.47
N PRO A 433 -7.13 11.01 4.10
CA PRO A 433 -7.35 12.28 3.42
C PRO A 433 -6.88 13.46 4.26
N TRP A 434 -6.25 14.43 3.60
CA TRP A 434 -5.57 15.54 4.28
C TRP A 434 -6.51 16.70 4.64
N GLY A 435 -7.68 16.76 4.00
CA GLY A 435 -8.65 17.85 4.16
C GLY A 435 -8.30 19.11 3.40
N ARG A 436 -7.43 19.00 2.40
CA ARG A 436 -6.99 20.13 1.56
C ARG A 436 -7.89 20.29 0.33
N ASP A 437 -8.66 19.27 -0.02
CA ASP A 437 -9.64 19.30 -1.11
C ASP A 437 -11.06 19.16 -0.56
N ARG A 438 -12.04 19.74 -1.26
CA ARG A 438 -13.47 19.54 -0.96
C ARG A 438 -13.89 18.08 -1.08
N ASP A 439 -13.29 17.34 -2.02
CA ASP A 439 -13.59 15.93 -2.25
C ASP A 439 -13.13 15.03 -1.10
N ASP A 440 -12.17 15.49 -0.28
CA ASP A 440 -11.71 14.78 0.92
C ASP A 440 -12.82 14.61 1.95
N ARG A 441 -13.87 15.45 1.91
CA ARG A 441 -14.98 15.43 2.87
C ARG A 441 -15.58 14.04 3.06
N LYS A 442 -15.57 13.19 2.04
CA LYS A 442 -16.13 11.83 2.12
C LYS A 442 -15.39 10.92 3.11
N GLY A 443 -14.15 11.23 3.48
CA GLY A 443 -13.30 10.38 4.32
C GLY A 443 -13.38 10.65 5.82
N TRP A 444 -14.43 11.30 6.30
CA TRP A 444 -14.71 11.38 7.74
C TRP A 444 -16.18 11.61 8.04
N GLN A 445 -16.57 11.26 9.27
CA GLN A 445 -17.88 11.57 9.81
C GLN A 445 -17.80 11.76 11.32
N VAL A 446 -18.51 12.77 11.83
CA VAL A 446 -18.77 12.91 13.26
C VAL A 446 -20.28 12.82 13.45
N SER A 447 -20.70 11.91 14.32
CA SER A 447 -22.10 11.66 14.62
C SER A 447 -22.39 12.04 16.07
N PHE A 448 -23.58 12.57 16.32
CA PHE A 448 -24.06 12.93 17.64
C PHE A 448 -25.43 12.32 17.90
N TRP A 449 -25.66 11.89 19.13
CA TRP A 449 -26.96 11.39 19.57
C TRP A 449 -27.19 11.67 21.05
N ASP A 450 -28.38 12.18 21.38
CA ASP A 450 -28.79 12.60 22.72
C ASP A 450 -29.95 11.76 23.31
N GLY A 451 -30.24 10.61 22.72
CA GLY A 451 -31.24 9.68 23.24
C GLY A 451 -30.76 8.88 24.47
N PRO A 452 -31.58 7.95 24.98
CA PRO A 452 -31.31 7.25 26.24
C PRO A 452 -30.31 6.10 26.05
N GLY A 453 -29.21 6.09 26.80
CA GLY A 453 -28.10 5.13 26.63
C GLY A 453 -28.46 3.63 26.60
N VAL A 454 -29.60 3.24 27.18
CA VAL A 454 -30.15 1.87 27.10
C VAL A 454 -30.50 1.42 25.67
N GLN A 455 -30.63 2.35 24.72
CA GLN A 455 -30.84 2.04 23.30
C GLN A 455 -29.54 1.86 22.53
N LEU A 456 -28.38 2.10 23.16
CA LEU A 456 -27.10 1.83 22.53
C LEU A 456 -26.82 0.33 22.55
N THR A 457 -26.24 -0.13 21.45
CA THR A 457 -25.76 -1.50 21.29
C THR A 457 -24.42 -1.47 20.59
N ARG A 458 -23.49 -2.35 20.97
CA ARG A 458 -22.23 -2.51 20.23
C ARG A 458 -22.55 -2.86 18.78
N ALA A 459 -22.18 -1.99 17.85
CA ALA A 459 -22.43 -2.22 16.44
C ALA A 459 -21.62 -3.43 15.96
N PRO A 460 -22.17 -4.30 15.10
CA PRO A 460 -21.37 -5.35 14.48
C PRO A 460 -20.29 -4.72 13.60
N ALA A 461 -19.13 -5.38 13.50
CA ALA A 461 -18.11 -5.01 12.54
C ALA A 461 -18.70 -5.11 11.11
N PRO A 462 -18.49 -4.11 10.25
CA PRO A 462 -18.82 -4.25 8.84
C PRO A 462 -18.03 -5.39 8.18
N ASP A 463 -18.57 -6.00 7.13
CA ASP A 463 -17.93 -7.14 6.44
C ASP A 463 -16.53 -6.84 5.90
N TRP A 464 -16.21 -5.55 5.67
CA TRP A 464 -14.90 -5.10 5.22
C TRP A 464 -13.88 -4.92 6.35
N LEU A 465 -14.33 -4.79 7.60
CA LEU A 465 -13.48 -4.53 8.76
C LEU A 465 -13.06 -5.86 9.40
N ALA A 466 -11.87 -6.34 9.05
CA ALA A 466 -11.27 -7.51 9.70
C ALA A 466 -11.04 -7.24 11.20
N ALA A 467 -11.20 -8.27 12.05
CA ALA A 467 -11.04 -8.14 13.50
C ALA A 467 -9.64 -7.65 13.90
N GLU A 468 -8.63 -8.02 13.13
CA GLU A 468 -7.23 -7.62 13.30
C GLU A 468 -6.92 -6.21 12.77
N ALA A 469 -7.81 -5.66 11.93
CA ALA A 469 -7.68 -4.31 11.37
C ALA A 469 -8.29 -3.22 12.26
N ALA A 470 -9.16 -3.61 13.21
CA ALA A 470 -9.74 -2.66 14.15
C ALA A 470 -8.67 -2.08 15.11
N LEU A 471 -8.75 -0.78 15.36
CA LEU A 471 -7.93 -0.13 16.38
C LEU A 471 -8.16 -0.81 17.75
N PRO A 472 -7.13 -0.97 18.59
CA PRO A 472 -7.27 -1.60 19.90
C PRO A 472 -8.22 -0.82 20.81
N VAL A 473 -9.00 -1.54 21.62
CA VAL A 473 -9.90 -0.92 22.59
C VAL A 473 -9.09 -0.30 23.73
N CYS A 474 -9.27 1.00 23.92
CA CYS A 474 -8.66 1.73 25.02
C CYS A 474 -9.72 2.51 25.81
N SER A 475 -9.62 2.47 27.13
CA SER A 475 -10.33 3.40 28.01
C SER A 475 -9.70 4.78 27.98
N LEU A 476 -10.49 5.83 28.21
CA LEU A 476 -10.00 7.20 28.29
C LEU A 476 -9.82 7.63 29.75
N SER A 477 -8.67 8.25 30.03
CA SER A 477 -8.46 9.06 31.24
C SER A 477 -8.59 10.52 30.87
N LEU A 478 -9.56 11.23 31.44
CA LEU A 478 -9.86 12.63 31.08
C LEU A 478 -9.27 13.59 32.12
N GLN A 479 -8.65 14.67 31.64
CA GLN A 479 -8.15 15.74 32.50
C GLN A 479 -8.38 17.11 31.87
N THR A 480 -8.98 18.02 32.63
CA THR A 480 -9.10 19.42 32.25
C THR A 480 -7.76 20.15 32.33
N ALA A 481 -7.46 20.97 31.34
CA ALA A 481 -6.25 21.78 31.28
C ALA A 481 -6.51 23.14 30.65
N GLU A 482 -5.65 24.11 30.98
CA GLU A 482 -5.53 25.35 30.22
C GLU A 482 -4.56 25.14 29.06
N TRP A 483 -4.91 25.62 27.87
CA TRP A 483 -4.09 25.50 26.68
C TRP A 483 -3.81 26.86 26.05
N LEU A 484 -2.58 27.03 25.55
CA LEU A 484 -2.13 28.24 24.88
C LEU A 484 -2.05 28.04 23.37
N PRO A 485 -2.34 29.08 22.57
CA PRO A 485 -2.18 29.03 21.11
C PRO A 485 -0.73 28.79 20.71
N ASP A 486 -0.52 28.16 19.55
CA ASP A 486 0.81 28.08 18.98
C ASP A 486 1.39 29.48 18.71
N HIS A 487 2.72 29.59 18.72
CA HIS A 487 3.43 30.84 18.46
C HIS A 487 3.17 31.43 17.07
N THR A 488 2.72 30.62 16.10
CA THR A 488 2.34 31.06 14.76
C THR A 488 0.89 31.57 14.68
N ALA A 489 0.08 31.37 15.72
CA ALA A 489 -1.33 31.74 15.72
C ALA A 489 -1.52 33.26 15.51
N PRO A 490 -2.55 33.69 14.75
CA PRO A 490 -2.79 35.11 14.48
C PRO A 490 -2.90 35.97 15.75
N CYS A 491 -3.57 35.48 16.80
CA CYS A 491 -3.74 36.19 18.07
C CYS A 491 -2.40 36.44 18.78
N VAL A 492 -1.45 35.50 18.69
CA VAL A 492 -0.09 35.67 19.26
C VAL A 492 0.72 36.65 18.41
N ARG A 493 0.63 36.55 17.09
CA ARG A 493 1.32 37.48 16.16
C ARG A 493 0.90 38.94 16.39
N MET A 494 -0.37 39.17 16.74
CA MET A 494 -0.88 40.51 17.07
C MET A 494 -0.26 41.13 18.32
N LEU A 495 0.26 40.31 19.25
CA LEU A 495 0.98 40.81 20.43
C LEU A 495 2.36 41.39 20.10
N LYS A 496 2.87 41.15 18.87
CA LYS A 496 4.17 41.62 18.38
C LYS A 496 5.29 41.37 19.39
N LEU A 497 5.38 40.12 19.86
CA LEU A 497 6.43 39.68 20.77
C LEU A 497 7.80 39.92 20.12
N SER A 498 8.74 40.47 20.88
CA SER A 498 10.16 40.52 20.50
C SER A 498 10.74 39.11 20.37
N GLU A 499 11.87 38.95 19.67
CA GLU A 499 12.52 37.63 19.53
C GLU A 499 12.84 36.96 20.88
N ARG A 500 13.20 37.76 21.89
CA ARG A 500 13.44 37.28 23.26
C ARG A 500 12.16 36.75 23.90
N GLU A 501 11.05 37.49 23.78
CA GLU A 501 9.73 37.07 24.28
C GLU A 501 9.22 35.83 23.51
N LEU A 502 9.37 35.80 22.18
CA LEU A 502 8.94 34.69 21.33
C LEU A 502 9.69 33.40 21.68
N THR A 503 11.00 33.49 21.91
CA THR A 503 11.82 32.35 22.37
C THR A 503 11.35 31.83 23.72
N ALA A 504 11.10 32.73 24.69
CA ALA A 504 10.56 32.36 25.99
C ALA A 504 9.15 31.75 25.90
N TYR A 505 8.32 32.25 24.97
CA TYR A 505 7.00 31.71 24.71
C TYR A 505 7.08 30.28 24.14
N ARG A 506 7.95 30.02 23.14
CA ARG A 506 8.18 28.67 22.61
C ARG A 506 8.64 27.70 23.70
N GLN A 507 9.48 28.13 24.65
CA GLN A 507 9.88 27.31 25.79
C GLN A 507 8.71 27.04 26.75
N THR A 508 7.86 28.03 26.99
CA THR A 508 6.61 27.87 27.76
C THR A 508 5.70 26.85 27.10
N LEU A 509 5.54 26.96 25.78
CA LEU A 509 4.77 26.03 24.97
C LEU A 509 5.30 24.60 25.06
N LYS A 510 6.62 24.41 24.97
CA LYS A 510 7.28 23.12 25.15
C LYS A 510 7.01 22.51 26.53
N LYS A 511 7.06 23.30 27.59
CA LYS A 511 6.74 22.85 28.96
C LYS A 511 5.26 22.47 29.11
N LEU A 512 4.36 23.29 28.59
CA LEU A 512 2.91 23.06 28.65
C LEU A 512 2.49 21.74 27.97
N ARG A 513 3.18 21.39 26.89
CA ARG A 513 2.93 20.16 26.13
C ARG A 513 3.47 18.89 26.82
N ALA A 514 4.11 19.02 27.99
CA ALA A 514 4.71 17.91 28.76
C ALA A 514 5.76 17.14 27.92
N PRO A 515 6.44 16.07 28.40
CA PRO A 515 7.66 15.59 27.72
C PRO A 515 7.39 15.21 26.26
N GLU A 516 8.36 15.49 25.37
CA GLU A 516 8.24 15.43 23.90
C GLU A 516 7.64 14.13 23.38
N ASP A 517 7.72 13.04 24.14
CA ASP A 517 7.28 11.71 23.72
C ASP A 517 5.84 11.33 24.17
N ASN A 518 5.05 12.24 24.75
CA ASN A 518 3.67 11.97 25.13
C ASN A 518 2.69 12.47 24.06
N PRO A 519 1.76 11.62 23.56
CA PRO A 519 0.73 12.02 22.62
C PRO A 519 -0.14 13.18 23.14
N LEU A 520 -0.41 14.16 22.30
CA LEU A 520 -1.20 15.35 22.63
C LEU A 520 -2.67 15.20 22.23
N HIS A 521 -3.35 14.17 22.74
CA HIS A 521 -4.78 13.99 22.48
C HIS A 521 -5.62 14.96 23.31
N LYS A 522 -6.57 15.66 22.67
CA LYS A 522 -7.47 16.56 23.39
C LYS A 522 -8.77 16.86 22.66
N LEU A 523 -9.80 17.15 23.44
CA LEU A 523 -11.05 17.75 22.99
C LEU A 523 -11.01 19.24 23.32
N LEU A 524 -11.44 20.06 22.35
CA LEU A 524 -11.42 21.52 22.44
C LEU A 524 -10.00 22.11 22.62
N GLY A 525 -9.92 23.40 22.91
CA GLY A 525 -8.67 24.14 23.07
C GLY A 525 -8.04 24.65 21.77
N TRP A 526 -6.82 25.17 21.87
CA TRP A 526 -6.02 25.55 20.71
C TRP A 526 -5.34 24.35 20.04
N PRO A 527 -5.25 24.28 18.70
CA PRO A 527 -4.50 23.23 18.02
C PRO A 527 -3.00 23.28 18.34
N ASP A 528 -2.35 22.11 18.38
CA ASP A 528 -0.88 22.01 18.39
C ASP A 528 -0.35 21.84 16.97
N THR A 529 -0.38 22.94 16.19
CA THR A 529 0.00 22.96 14.78
C THR A 529 1.42 22.44 14.54
N ILE A 530 1.60 21.63 13.50
CA ILE A 530 2.91 21.15 13.05
C ILE A 530 3.42 21.99 11.87
N GLN A 531 2.54 22.32 10.93
CA GLN A 531 2.89 23.03 9.71
C GLN A 531 2.41 24.48 9.76
N ASN A 532 1.14 24.72 9.47
CA ASN A 532 0.56 26.06 9.39
C ASN A 532 -0.79 26.15 10.10
N ASP A 533 -1.30 27.37 10.29
CA ASP A 533 -2.66 27.57 10.81
C ASP A 533 -3.69 26.92 9.88
N MET A 534 -4.59 26.12 10.46
CA MET A 534 -5.60 25.36 9.73
C MET A 534 -6.97 26.03 9.69
N ALA A 535 -7.25 27.01 10.54
CA ALA A 535 -8.56 27.66 10.59
C ALA A 535 -8.83 28.46 9.31
N GLU A 536 -7.79 29.13 8.79
CA GLU A 536 -7.87 29.81 7.50
C GLU A 536 -8.05 28.82 6.33
N LEU A 537 -7.37 27.67 6.37
CA LEU A 537 -7.53 26.62 5.37
C LEU A 537 -8.94 26.01 5.40
N CYS A 538 -9.50 25.74 6.57
CA CYS A 538 -10.89 25.29 6.71
C CYS A 538 -11.85 26.31 6.09
N SER A 539 -11.63 27.60 6.35
CA SER A 539 -12.43 28.68 5.76
C SER A 539 -12.33 28.71 4.23
N LYS A 540 -11.14 28.48 3.67
CA LYS A 540 -10.90 28.44 2.22
C LYS A 540 -11.54 27.21 1.55
N VAL A 541 -11.32 26.02 2.11
CA VAL A 541 -11.72 24.74 1.50
C VAL A 541 -13.18 24.41 1.81
N ALA A 542 -13.58 24.46 3.08
CA ALA A 542 -14.91 24.06 3.53
C ALA A 542 -15.93 25.24 3.58
N GLY A 543 -15.45 26.48 3.60
CA GLY A 543 -16.30 27.68 3.66
C GLY A 543 -16.84 28.00 5.06
N GLY A 544 -17.22 29.26 5.27
CA GLY A 544 -17.64 29.77 6.58
C GLY A 544 -16.48 30.30 7.42
N LYS A 545 -16.80 30.83 8.61
CA LYS A 545 -15.86 31.44 9.56
C LYS A 545 -15.96 30.74 10.92
N ASP A 546 -15.14 31.20 11.87
CA ASP A 546 -15.23 30.83 13.29
C ASP A 546 -15.05 29.32 13.53
N TRP A 547 -14.06 28.75 12.84
CA TRP A 547 -13.63 27.38 13.01
C TRP A 547 -12.83 27.21 14.30
N ARG A 548 -13.15 26.15 15.05
CA ARG A 548 -12.41 25.75 16.24
C ARG A 548 -12.17 24.24 16.27
N VAL A 549 -11.16 23.82 16.99
CA VAL A 549 -10.88 22.39 17.19
C VAL A 549 -11.96 21.79 18.08
N LEU A 550 -12.58 20.73 17.59
CA LEU A 550 -13.45 19.85 18.35
C LEU A 550 -12.63 18.72 18.99
N LEU A 551 -11.81 18.05 18.19
CA LEU A 551 -10.94 16.94 18.59
C LEU A 551 -9.58 17.04 17.91
N GLN A 552 -8.52 16.79 18.67
CA GLN A 552 -7.16 16.54 18.18
C GLN A 552 -6.75 15.14 18.62
N LEU A 553 -6.33 14.32 17.65
CA LEU A 553 -5.73 13.01 17.86
C LEU A 553 -4.28 13.05 17.38
N ASP A 554 -3.36 12.72 18.27
CA ASP A 554 -1.94 12.58 17.95
C ASP A 554 -1.62 11.17 17.45
N SER A 555 -0.46 10.99 16.85
CA SER A 555 0.05 9.66 16.55
C SER A 555 0.42 8.95 17.87
N GLU A 556 -0.02 7.71 18.02
CA GLU A 556 0.32 6.87 19.17
C GLU A 556 0.43 5.42 18.73
N GLU A 557 1.67 4.98 18.52
CA GLU A 557 1.99 3.61 18.09
C GLU A 557 1.35 2.57 19.00
N GLY A 558 1.33 2.81 20.32
CA GLY A 558 0.75 1.88 21.29
C GLY A 558 -0.77 1.71 21.21
N ALA A 559 -1.45 2.65 20.57
CA ALA A 559 -2.87 2.57 20.25
C ALA A 559 -3.12 2.23 18.78
N GLY A 560 -2.08 1.82 18.03
CA GLY A 560 -2.19 1.40 16.65
C GLY A 560 -2.44 2.53 15.63
N MET A 561 -2.20 3.80 16.00
CA MET A 561 -2.45 4.94 15.10
C MET A 561 -1.18 5.73 14.76
N MET A 562 -1.02 6.06 13.48
CA MET A 562 0.11 6.84 12.94
C MET A 562 -0.38 7.71 11.77
N TRP A 563 -0.32 9.03 11.92
CA TRP A 563 -0.85 9.98 10.95
C TRP A 563 0.26 10.58 10.11
N GLY A 564 0.51 10.02 8.92
CA GLY A 564 1.65 10.45 8.09
C GLY A 564 2.99 10.13 8.77
N ASP A 565 3.90 11.09 8.84
CA ASP A 565 5.15 10.99 9.61
C ASP A 565 4.97 11.57 11.02
N ALA A 566 4.48 10.73 11.94
CA ALA A 566 4.19 11.09 13.34
C ALA A 566 3.36 12.38 13.53
N GLY A 567 2.36 12.56 12.66
CA GLY A 567 1.50 13.74 12.63
C GLY A 567 0.30 13.69 13.56
N ARG A 568 -0.65 14.60 13.30
CA ARG A 568 -1.88 14.80 14.07
C ARG A 568 -3.08 14.96 13.15
N LEU A 569 -4.21 14.43 13.61
CA LEU A 569 -5.52 14.58 13.00
C LEU A 569 -6.36 15.58 13.80
N TYR A 570 -6.97 16.54 13.13
CA TYR A 570 -7.74 17.61 13.76
C TYR A 570 -9.15 17.64 13.19
N PHE A 571 -10.15 17.44 14.02
CA PHE A 571 -11.55 17.67 13.69
C PHE A 571 -11.91 19.11 14.08
N TRP A 572 -12.33 19.87 13.09
CA TRP A 572 -12.73 21.26 13.19
C TRP A 572 -14.24 21.39 13.08
N ILE A 573 -14.84 22.26 13.88
CA ILE A 573 -16.27 22.60 13.84
C ILE A 573 -16.44 24.12 13.86
N ARG A 574 -17.47 24.63 13.21
CA ARG A 574 -17.85 26.04 13.28
C ARG A 574 -18.64 26.30 14.56
N GLU A 575 -18.47 27.46 15.17
CA GLU A 575 -19.19 27.82 16.41
C GLU A 575 -20.71 27.66 16.27
N GLN A 576 -21.30 28.14 15.17
CA GLN A 576 -22.73 28.01 14.89
C GLN A 576 -23.20 26.55 14.75
N ASP A 577 -22.35 25.66 14.22
CA ASP A 577 -22.69 24.25 14.06
C ASP A 577 -22.57 23.50 15.37
N LEU A 578 -21.63 23.88 16.23
CA LEU A 578 -21.50 23.39 17.60
C LEU A 578 -22.75 23.74 18.42
N ILE A 579 -23.17 25.01 18.40
CA ILE A 579 -24.39 25.49 19.09
C ILE A 579 -25.63 24.76 18.56
N ALA A 580 -25.73 24.61 17.23
CA ALA A 580 -26.84 23.91 16.58
C ALA A 580 -26.74 22.38 16.63
N ARG A 581 -25.71 21.81 17.30
CA ARG A 581 -25.45 20.36 17.41
C ARG A 581 -25.31 19.64 16.05
N ARG A 582 -24.86 20.33 15.01
CA ARG A 582 -24.64 19.81 13.65
C ARG A 582 -23.21 19.29 13.48
N PHE A 583 -22.88 18.25 14.24
CA PHE A 583 -21.54 17.64 14.23
C PHE A 583 -21.19 16.97 12.90
N ASP A 584 -22.19 16.60 12.10
CA ASP A 584 -22.01 16.09 10.74
C ASP A 584 -21.34 17.11 9.80
N ARG A 585 -21.23 18.38 10.19
CA ARG A 585 -20.60 19.45 9.39
C ARG A 585 -19.13 19.70 9.75
N CYS A 586 -18.52 18.84 10.55
CA CYS A 586 -17.10 18.96 10.87
C CYS A 586 -16.21 18.81 9.61
N TRP A 587 -15.06 19.48 9.66
CA TRP A 587 -13.98 19.34 8.69
C TRP A 587 -12.79 18.66 9.37
N VAL A 588 -12.03 17.85 8.64
CA VAL A 588 -10.82 17.23 9.20
C VAL A 588 -9.61 17.79 8.47
N MET A 589 -8.53 18.03 9.22
CA MET A 589 -7.23 18.39 8.67
C MET A 589 -6.19 17.41 9.21
N LEU A 590 -5.26 16.98 8.36
CA LEU A 590 -4.09 16.22 8.75
C LEU A 590 -2.83 17.07 8.57
N GLN A 591 -1.95 17.07 9.57
CA GLN A 591 -0.59 17.61 9.45
C GLN A 591 0.40 16.57 9.97
N CYS A 592 1.59 16.49 9.37
CA CYS A 592 2.70 15.68 9.86
C CYS A 592 4.03 16.46 9.73
N PHE A 593 5.09 15.92 10.34
CA PHE A 593 6.41 16.54 10.36
C PHE A 593 7.08 16.54 8.98
#